data_AF-A0A0F9NLW7-F1
#
_entry.id   AF-A0A0F9NLW7-F1
#
_cell.length_a   1.000
_cell.length_b   1.000
_cell.length_c   1.000
_cell.angle_alpha   90.00
_cell.angle_beta   90.00
_cell.angle_gamma   90.00
#
_symmetry.space_group_name_H-M   'P 1'
#
loop_
_entity.id
_entity.type
_entity.pdbx_description
1 polymer ?
#
loop_
_entity_poly.entity_id
_entity_poly.type
_entity_poly.pdbx_seq_one_letter_code
_entity_poly.pdbx_strand_id
1 'polypeptide(L)' 'MQENCSWCDQQTPNLQTAKIAVDTCNHDHAGFEAEITPLCKKCEHELREYETAWELLSH' A
#
# COMPACT_ATOMS: atom_id res chain seq x y z
N MET A 1 12.41 -11.49 14.17
CA MET A 1 11.98 -10.09 14.02
C MET A 1 10.50 -10.15 13.71
N GLN A 2 9.64 -9.61 14.57
CA GLN A 2 8.21 -9.47 14.25
C GLN A 2 8.10 -8.20 13.41
N GLU A 3 7.53 -8.33 12.21
CA GLU A 3 7.26 -7.19 11.35
C GLU A 3 5.89 -6.62 11.73
N ASN A 4 5.76 -5.29 11.68
CA ASN A 4 4.50 -4.59 11.90
C ASN A 4 3.86 -4.27 10.54
N CYS A 5 2.54 -4.13 10.50
CA CYS A 5 1.86 -3.61 9.31
C CYS A 5 2.31 -2.17 9.06
N SER A 6 2.81 -1.87 7.85
CA SER A 6 3.28 -0.53 7.49
C SER A 6 2.20 0.55 7.52
N TRP A 7 0.91 0.18 7.48
CA TRP A 7 -0.19 1.15 7.44
C TRP A 7 -0.86 1.39 8.80
N CYS A 8 -1.11 0.33 9.57
CA CYS A 8 -1.79 0.44 10.86
C CYS A 8 -0.88 0.24 12.08
N ASP A 9 0.41 -0.01 11.85
CA ASP A 9 1.45 -0.29 12.85
C ASP A 9 1.15 -1.48 13.78
N GLN A 10 0.09 -2.25 13.51
CA GLN A 10 -0.26 -3.41 14.33
C GLN A 10 0.68 -4.59 14.03
N GLN A 11 1.16 -5.22 15.09
CA GLN A 11 1.82 -6.52 14.99
C GLN A 11 0.79 -7.58 14.62
N THR A 12 1.04 -8.26 13.51
CA THR A 12 0.19 -9.38 13.09
C THR A 12 1.07 -10.54 12.68
N PRO A 13 0.71 -11.79 13.04
CA PRO A 13 1.48 -12.96 12.66
C PRO A 13 1.41 -13.28 11.16
N ASN A 14 0.53 -12.62 10.40
CA ASN A 14 0.27 -12.90 8.99
C ASN A 14 0.26 -11.61 8.17
N LEU A 15 1.45 -11.01 8.01
CA LEU A 15 1.63 -9.93 7.07
C LEU A 15 1.68 -10.48 5.64
N GLN A 16 1.14 -9.72 4.71
CA GLN A 16 1.15 -9.93 3.27
C GLN A 16 1.93 -8.78 2.64
N THR A 17 2.66 -9.03 1.56
CA THR A 17 3.33 -7.97 0.82
C THR A 17 2.40 -7.41 -0.25
N ALA A 18 2.13 -6.11 -0.18
CA ALA A 18 1.36 -5.38 -1.19
C ALA A 18 2.29 -4.49 -2.01
N LYS A 19 1.99 -4.32 -3.31
CA LYS A 19 2.64 -3.32 -4.15
C LYS A 19 1.79 -2.05 -4.11
N ILE A 20 2.35 -0.97 -3.57
CA ILE A 20 1.67 0.32 -3.49
C ILE A 20 2.37 1.27 -4.47
N ALA A 21 1.60 1.91 -5.35
CA ALA A 21 2.12 3.01 -6.15
C ALA A 21 2.28 4.23 -5.23
N VAL A 22 3.51 4.59 -4.93
CA VAL A 22 3.85 5.79 -4.18
C VAL A 22 4.28 6.87 -5.16
N ASP A 23 3.71 8.07 -4.97
CA ASP A 23 4.16 9.26 -5.68
C ASP A 23 5.53 9.65 -5.11
N THR A 24 6.58 9.42 -5.89
CA THR A 24 7.92 9.88 -5.55
C THR A 24 8.11 11.25 -6.19
N CYS A 25 7.91 12.29 -5.39
CA CYS A 25 8.20 13.66 -5.78
C CYS A 25 9.58 14.05 -5.24
N ASN A 26 10.61 13.82 -6.05
CA ASN A 26 11.92 14.43 -5.84
C ASN A 26 11.98 15.76 -6.59
N HIS A 27 12.81 16.70 -6.11
CA HIS A 27 12.93 18.07 -6.63
C HIS A 27 13.19 18.15 -8.16
N ASP A 28 13.66 17.06 -8.78
CA ASP A 28 14.00 16.95 -10.20
C ASP A 28 13.14 15.92 -10.97
N HIS A 29 12.36 15.08 -10.28
CA HIS A 29 11.53 14.03 -10.89
C HIS A 29 10.27 13.78 -10.07
N ALA A 30 9.11 13.95 -10.70
CA ALA A 30 7.85 13.39 -10.24
C ALA A 30 7.60 12.09 -10.99
N GLY A 31 7.54 10.98 -10.27
CA GLY A 31 7.29 9.66 -10.82
C GLY A 31 6.41 8.82 -9.90
N PHE A 32 5.80 7.78 -10.48
CA PHE A 32 5.10 6.76 -9.70
C PHE A 32 6.04 5.57 -9.58
N GLU A 33 6.50 5.26 -8.37
CA GLU A 33 7.26 4.04 -8.10
C GLU A 33 6.39 3.06 -7.32
N ALA A 34 6.46 1.78 -7.69
CA ALA A 34 5.78 0.73 -6.96
C ALA A 34 6.67 0.23 -5.82
N GLU A 35 6.30 0.54 -4.58
CA GLU A 35 6.99 0.06 -3.38
C GLU A 35 6.33 -1.22 -2.85
N ILE A 36 7.13 -2.18 -2.41
CA ILE A 36 6.63 -3.41 -1.78
C ILE A 36 6.59 -3.20 -0.27
N THR A 37 5.40 -3.15 0.31
CA THR A 37 5.19 -2.88 1.74
C THR A 37 4.47 -4.03 2.44
N PRO A 38 4.89 -4.44 3.64
CA PRO A 38 4.18 -5.43 4.45
C PRO A 38 2.91 -4.83 5.06
N LEU A 39 1.75 -5.39 4.71
CA LEU A 39 0.45 -5.03 5.24
C LEU A 39 -0.21 -6.21 5.96
N CYS A 40 -1.07 -5.93 6.92
CA CYS A 40 -1.97 -6.96 7.44
C CYS A 40 -3.11 -7.21 6.46
N LYS A 41 -3.74 -8.39 6.54
CA LYS A 41 -4.87 -8.77 5.66
C LYS A 41 -5.99 -7.73 5.61
N LYS A 42 -6.25 -7.05 6.73
CA LYS A 42 -7.28 -6.00 6.79
C LYS A 42 -6.87 -4.80 5.93
N CYS A 43 -5.67 -4.27 6.15
CA CYS A 43 -5.15 -3.13 5.39
C CYS A 43 -4.94 -3.45 3.90
N GLU A 44 -4.54 -4.68 3.55
CA GLU A 44 -4.48 -5.12 2.16
C GLU A 44 -5.86 -5.09 1.49
N HIS A 45 -6.90 -5.54 2.20
CA HIS A 45 -8.27 -5.53 1.68
C HIS A 45 -8.77 -4.09 1.47
N GLU A 46 -8.59 -3.23 2.49
CA GLU A 46 -8.97 -1.81 2.41
C GLU A 46 -8.24 -1.10 1.25
N LEU A 47 -6.96 -1.44 1.00
CA LEU A 47 -6.22 -0.91 -0.14
C LEU A 47 -6.86 -1.31 -1.47
N ARG A 48 -7.15 -2.61 -1.67
CA ARG A 48 -7.78 -3.10 -2.91
C ARG A 48 -9.14 -2.48 -3.16
N GLU A 49 -9.96 -2.34 -2.11
CA GLU A 49 -11.27 -1.70 -2.24
C GLU A 49 -11.11 -0.23 -2.65
N TYR A 50 -10.12 0.47 -2.09
CA TYR A 50 -9.79 1.83 -2.49
C TYR A 50 -9.32 1.91 -3.95
N GLU A 51 -8.39 1.06 -4.38
CA GLU A 51 -7.93 0.99 -5.77
C GLU A 51 -9.10 0.73 -6.73
N THR A 52 -9.95 -0.25 -6.41
CA THR A 52 -11.15 -0.58 -7.20
C THR A 52 -12.12 0.61 -7.27
N ALA A 53 -12.31 1.32 -6.16
CA ALA A 53 -13.16 2.50 -6.13
C ALA A 53 -12.61 3.64 -7.01
N TRP A 54 -11.28 3.83 -7.05
CA TRP A 54 -10.64 4.81 -7.93
C TRP A 54 -10.72 4.45 -9.41
N GLU A 55 -10.58 3.15 -9.74
CA GLU A 55 -10.78 2.67 -11.11
C GLU A 55 -12.22 2.95 -11.59
N LEU A 56 -13.21 2.76 -10.72
CA LEU A 56 -14.62 3.02 -11.02
C LEU A 56 -14.95 4.52 -11.18
N LEU A 57 -14.26 5.40 -10.45
CA LEU A 57 -14.49 6.85 -10.51
C LEU A 57 -13.76 7.54 -11.68
N SER A 58 -12.78 6.87 -12.29
CA SER A 58 -11.96 7.41 -13.38
C SER A 58 -12.51 7.07 -14.79
N HIS A 59 -13.72 6.54 -14.87
CA HIS A 59 -14.42 6.10 -16.09
C HIS A 59 -15.75 6.87 -16.25
#